data_AF-A0A182MPJ3-F1
#
_entry.id   AF-A0A182MPJ3-F1
#
_cell.length_a   1.000
_cell.length_b   1.000
_cell.length_c   1.000
_cell.angle_alpha   90.00
_cell.angle_beta   90.00
_cell.angle_gamma   90.00
#
_symmetry.space_group_name_H-M   'P 1'
#
loop_
_entity.id
_entity.type
_entity.pdbx_description
1 polymer ?
#
loop_
_entity_poly.entity_id
_entity_poly.type
_entity_poly.pdbx_seq_one_letter_code
_entity_poly.pdbx_strand_id
1 'polypeptide(L)'
;MAEEKKKKEEKEEDPCSAFVGRYVIKTMRLKDEKWQKLIGNEELRTIVMDWVMHPAVMKLFITLNNAGALVPTYHFPNNAKGKICYYVKISEMTLDVGKIREQLIYGDLTPNPIDDLSILVDEIFYPMINNPQNQEGWPTAIVKDIDNHVQELRNIISEVKGNIINQTLLPMPIAIDNIMQVGEEVLEG
;
A
#
# COMPACT_ATOMS: atom_id res chain seq x y z
N MET A 1 -27.06 3.18 -41.75
CA MET A 1 -26.61 1.92 -41.11
C MET A 1 -25.13 1.90 -40.71
N ALA A 2 -24.22 2.59 -41.41
CA ALA A 2 -22.81 2.69 -40.98
C ALA A 2 -22.59 3.75 -39.87
N GLU A 3 -23.40 4.81 -39.83
CA GLU A 3 -23.29 5.86 -38.79
C GLU A 3 -23.92 5.45 -37.45
N GLU A 4 -24.90 4.54 -37.43
CA GLU A 4 -25.47 4.00 -36.19
C GLU A 4 -24.53 2.99 -35.51
N LYS A 5 -23.63 2.32 -36.24
CA LYS A 5 -22.56 1.52 -35.66
C LYS A 5 -21.43 2.37 -35.06
N LYS A 6 -21.21 3.59 -35.55
CA LYS A 6 -20.25 4.55 -34.96
C LYS A 6 -20.78 5.27 -33.72
N LYS A 7 -22.11 5.32 -33.53
CA LYS A 7 -22.75 6.00 -32.39
C LYS A 7 -23.01 5.09 -31.19
N LYS A 8 -22.71 3.80 -31.31
CA LYS A 8 -22.88 2.77 -30.26
C LYS A 8 -21.56 2.29 -29.64
N GLU A 9 -20.46 3.00 -29.90
CA GLU A 9 -19.33 3.07 -28.98
C GLU A 9 -19.56 4.25 -28.04
N GLU A 10 -20.62 4.21 -27.23
CA GLU A 10 -20.55 4.87 -25.92
C GLU A 10 -19.38 4.18 -25.23
N LYS A 11 -18.20 4.82 -25.24
CA LYS A 11 -16.91 4.34 -24.71
C LYS A 11 -17.15 3.39 -23.54
N GLU A 12 -17.24 2.10 -23.83
CA GLU A 12 -17.43 1.10 -22.80
C GLU A 12 -16.18 1.19 -21.94
N GLU A 13 -16.40 1.46 -20.66
CA GLU A 13 -15.32 1.69 -19.72
C GLU A 13 -14.43 0.45 -19.69
N ASP A 14 -13.12 0.65 -19.88
CA ASP A 14 -12.17 -0.45 -19.88
C ASP A 14 -12.33 -1.29 -18.58
N PRO A 15 -12.47 -2.63 -18.66
CA PRO A 15 -12.77 -3.44 -17.49
C PRO A 15 -11.70 -3.36 -16.38
N CYS A 16 -10.42 -3.16 -16.72
CA CYS A 16 -9.35 -2.96 -15.75
C CYS A 16 -9.44 -1.59 -15.09
N SER A 17 -9.76 -0.55 -15.86
CA SER A 17 -10.07 0.78 -15.34
C SER A 17 -11.28 0.77 -14.39
N ALA A 18 -12.36 0.08 -14.79
CA ALA A 18 -13.56 -0.07 -13.97
C ALA A 18 -13.28 -0.81 -12.65
N PHE A 19 -12.38 -1.81 -12.65
CA PHE A 19 -11.94 -2.48 -11.43
C PHE A 19 -11.29 -1.50 -10.44
N VAL A 20 -10.36 -0.68 -10.92
CA VAL A 20 -9.71 0.38 -10.13
C VAL A 20 -10.76 1.32 -9.56
N GLY A 21 -11.68 1.82 -10.39
CA GLY A 21 -12.75 2.71 -9.96
C GLY A 21 -13.61 2.13 -8.84
N ARG A 22 -14.06 0.88 -8.99
CA ARG A 22 -14.86 0.18 -7.97
C ARG A 22 -14.12 0.06 -6.64
N TYR A 23 -12.83 -0.24 -6.66
CA TYR A 23 -12.05 -0.32 -5.43
C TYR A 23 -11.93 1.04 -4.75
N VAL A 24 -11.54 2.10 -5.48
CA VAL A 24 -11.41 3.46 -4.93
C VAL A 24 -12.72 3.96 -4.34
N ILE A 25 -13.83 3.83 -5.08
CA ILE A 25 -15.16 4.25 -4.63
C ILE A 25 -15.51 3.57 -3.31
N LYS A 26 -15.29 2.24 -3.23
CA LYS A 26 -15.62 1.45 -2.05
C LYS A 26 -14.75 1.80 -0.84
N THR A 27 -13.42 1.84 -1.00
CA THR A 27 -12.50 2.05 0.13
C THR A 27 -12.49 3.49 0.65
N MET A 28 -12.75 4.46 -0.24
CA MET A 28 -12.87 5.88 0.11
C MET A 28 -14.31 6.31 0.43
N ARG A 29 -15.30 5.40 0.33
CA ARG A 29 -16.73 5.64 0.59
C ARG A 29 -17.30 6.80 -0.24
N LEU A 30 -16.97 6.82 -1.53
CA LEU A 30 -17.39 7.84 -2.47
C LEU A 30 -18.67 7.43 -3.21
N LYS A 31 -19.27 8.37 -3.95
CA LYS A 31 -20.33 8.09 -4.93
C LYS A 31 -19.69 7.78 -6.29
N ASP A 32 -20.35 6.95 -7.10
CA ASP A 32 -19.89 6.56 -8.45
C ASP A 32 -19.58 7.77 -9.35
N GLU A 33 -20.34 8.86 -9.20
CA GLU A 33 -20.11 10.12 -9.91
C GLU A 33 -18.68 10.66 -9.78
N LYS A 34 -17.97 10.38 -8.68
CA LYS A 34 -16.58 10.84 -8.48
C LYS A 34 -15.63 10.17 -9.47
N TRP A 35 -15.81 8.88 -9.71
CA TRP A 35 -15.02 8.14 -10.69
C TRP A 35 -15.41 8.52 -12.11
N GLN A 36 -16.71 8.67 -12.38
CA GLN A 36 -17.20 9.12 -13.69
C GLN A 36 -16.65 10.51 -14.06
N LYS A 37 -16.51 11.42 -13.09
CA LYS A 37 -15.84 12.73 -13.29
C LYS A 37 -14.35 12.60 -13.62
N LEU A 38 -13.65 11.64 -13.02
CA LEU A 38 -12.25 11.37 -13.33
C LEU A 38 -12.09 10.83 -14.76
N ILE A 39 -12.87 9.80 -15.12
CA ILE A 39 -12.82 9.18 -16.45
C ILE A 39 -13.38 10.09 -17.55
N GLY A 40 -14.29 11.01 -17.19
CA GLY A 40 -14.80 12.05 -18.08
C GLY A 40 -13.77 13.15 -18.41
N ASN A 41 -12.74 13.33 -17.58
CA ASN A 41 -11.63 14.24 -17.87
C ASN A 41 -10.58 13.53 -18.71
N GLU A 42 -10.27 14.07 -19.89
CA GLU A 42 -9.36 13.45 -20.86
C GLU A 42 -7.93 13.26 -20.33
N GLU A 43 -7.39 14.26 -19.61
CA GLU A 43 -6.04 14.20 -19.04
C GLU A 43 -5.96 13.14 -17.93
N LEU A 44 -6.91 13.16 -16.99
CA LEU A 44 -6.91 12.21 -15.87
C LEU A 44 -7.20 10.77 -16.33
N ARG A 45 -8.10 10.61 -17.30
CA ARG A 45 -8.38 9.32 -17.93
C ARG A 45 -7.13 8.77 -18.61
N THR A 46 -6.38 9.62 -19.32
CA THR A 46 -5.16 9.20 -20.02
C THR A 46 -4.17 8.59 -19.03
N ILE A 47 -4.00 9.19 -17.84
CA ILE A 47 -3.13 8.64 -16.79
C ILE A 47 -3.54 7.22 -16.38
N VAL A 48 -4.83 6.98 -16.16
CA VAL A 48 -5.33 5.65 -15.77
C VAL A 48 -5.18 4.65 -16.92
N MET A 49 -5.53 5.04 -18.14
CA MET A 49 -5.49 4.16 -19.30
C MET A 49 -4.06 3.83 -19.73
N ASP A 50 -3.13 4.77 -19.61
CA ASP A 50 -1.72 4.54 -19.86
C ASP A 50 -1.16 3.50 -18.90
N TRP A 51 -1.52 3.56 -17.62
CA TRP A 51 -1.17 2.53 -16.66
C TRP A 51 -1.79 1.16 -17.01
N VAL A 52 -3.04 1.11 -17.51
CA VAL A 52 -3.64 -0.17 -17.94
C VAL A 52 -2.90 -0.75 -19.15
N MET A 53 -2.64 0.08 -20.16
CA MET A 53 -2.24 -0.33 -21.51
C MET A 53 -0.73 -0.47 -21.70
N HIS A 54 0.09 0.26 -20.93
CA HIS A 54 1.55 0.23 -21.10
C HIS A 54 2.22 -0.66 -20.06
N PRO A 55 2.96 -1.71 -20.48
CA PRO A 55 3.68 -2.61 -19.57
C PRO A 55 4.67 -1.91 -18.64
N ALA A 56 5.37 -0.88 -19.11
CA ALA A 56 6.40 -0.16 -18.36
C ALA A 56 5.82 0.77 -17.25
N VAL A 57 4.54 1.13 -17.34
CA VAL A 57 3.89 1.98 -16.33
C VAL A 57 3.43 1.09 -15.18
N MET A 58 4.30 0.94 -14.18
CA MET A 58 4.14 -0.09 -13.14
C MET A 58 3.20 0.30 -12.01
N LYS A 59 3.07 1.59 -11.73
CA LYS A 59 2.44 2.10 -10.51
C LYS A 59 1.39 3.13 -10.84
N LEU A 60 0.27 3.07 -10.13
CA LEU A 60 -0.78 4.07 -10.15
C LEU A 60 -1.20 4.36 -8.71
N PHE A 61 -1.30 5.63 -8.38
CA PHE A 61 -1.82 6.12 -7.11
C PHE A 61 -3.06 6.96 -7.39
N ILE A 62 -4.09 6.83 -6.55
CA ILE A 62 -5.30 7.63 -6.62
C ILE A 62 -5.53 8.28 -5.26
N THR A 63 -5.65 9.59 -5.26
CA THR A 63 -5.87 10.42 -4.06
C THR A 63 -7.05 11.36 -4.25
N LEU A 64 -7.47 12.01 -3.16
CA LEU A 64 -8.40 13.14 -3.21
C LEU A 64 -7.62 14.45 -3.07
N ASN A 65 -7.88 15.40 -3.95
CA ASN A 65 -7.40 16.77 -3.77
C ASN A 65 -8.23 17.53 -2.72
N ASN A 66 -7.85 18.77 -2.41
CA ASN A 66 -8.56 19.61 -1.43
C ASN A 66 -10.04 19.88 -1.79
N ALA A 67 -10.40 19.79 -3.08
CA ALA A 67 -11.79 19.93 -3.56
C ALA A 67 -12.56 18.60 -3.52
N GLY A 68 -11.95 17.52 -3.01
CA GLY A 68 -12.51 16.18 -2.97
C GLY A 68 -12.68 15.55 -4.35
N ALA A 69 -11.94 15.99 -5.36
CA ALA A 69 -11.87 15.33 -6.67
C ALA A 69 -10.78 14.26 -6.66
N LEU A 70 -11.02 13.16 -7.36
CA LEU A 70 -10.04 12.09 -7.52
C LEU A 70 -8.91 12.55 -8.45
N VAL A 71 -7.67 12.27 -8.07
CA VAL A 71 -6.48 12.61 -8.84
C VAL A 71 -5.59 11.37 -8.96
N PRO A 72 -5.41 10.83 -10.19
CA PRO A 72 -4.47 9.75 -10.47
C PRO A 72 -3.05 10.28 -10.71
N THR A 73 -2.03 9.57 -10.22
CA THR A 73 -0.60 9.89 -10.43
C THR A 73 0.24 8.62 -10.53
N TYR A 74 1.37 8.65 -11.25
CA TYR A 74 2.33 7.53 -11.27
C TYR A 74 3.34 7.55 -10.12
N HIS A 75 3.50 8.72 -9.51
CA HIS A 75 4.42 8.95 -8.41
C HIS A 75 3.66 9.02 -7.10
N PHE A 76 4.35 8.63 -6.02
CA PHE A 76 3.82 8.74 -4.68
C PHE A 76 3.45 10.21 -4.39
N PRO A 77 2.26 10.49 -3.84
CA PRO A 77 1.78 11.86 -3.66
C PRO A 77 2.54 12.57 -2.54
N ASN A 78 3.25 13.66 -2.87
CA ASN A 78 4.05 14.41 -1.89
C ASN A 78 3.22 15.10 -0.79
N ASN A 79 1.96 15.45 -1.08
CA ASN A 79 1.08 16.23 -0.20
C ASN A 79 -0.29 15.56 0.01
N ALA A 80 -0.33 14.22 0.05
CA ALA A 80 -1.56 13.53 0.38
C ALA A 80 -2.01 13.94 1.79
N LYS A 81 -3.24 14.41 1.92
CA LYS A 81 -3.85 14.75 3.22
C LYS A 81 -4.75 13.65 3.77
N GLY A 82 -4.96 12.60 2.99
CA GLY A 82 -5.89 11.54 3.30
C GLY A 82 -5.47 10.23 2.65
N LYS A 83 -6.40 9.27 2.67
CA LYS A 83 -6.19 7.93 2.13
C LYS A 83 -5.65 7.96 0.70
N ILE A 84 -4.63 7.16 0.44
CA ILE A 84 -4.03 6.94 -0.87
C ILE A 84 -4.39 5.52 -1.30
N CYS A 85 -4.98 5.34 -2.48
CA CYS A 85 -5.12 4.02 -3.07
C CYS A 85 -3.94 3.78 -4.01
N TYR A 86 -3.25 2.65 -3.86
CA TYR A 86 -2.13 2.29 -4.74
C TYR A 86 -2.46 1.01 -5.53
N TYR A 87 -1.88 0.92 -6.72
CA TYR A 87 -1.95 -0.22 -7.61
C TYR A 87 -0.57 -0.41 -8.25
N VAL A 88 0.02 -1.58 -8.05
CA VAL A 88 1.35 -1.93 -8.56
C VAL A 88 1.23 -3.23 -9.35
N LYS A 89 1.69 -3.25 -10.60
CA LYS A 89 1.75 -4.51 -11.34
C LYS A 89 2.93 -5.34 -10.85
N ILE A 90 2.73 -6.65 -10.82
CA ILE A 90 3.75 -7.61 -10.34
C ILE A 90 4.91 -7.75 -11.34
N SER A 91 4.64 -7.55 -12.63
CA SER A 91 5.63 -7.56 -13.72
C SER A 91 5.20 -6.64 -14.86
N GLU A 92 6.13 -6.31 -15.76
CA GLU A 92 5.87 -5.50 -16.96
C GLU A 92 4.90 -6.20 -17.91
N MET A 93 3.62 -5.85 -17.82
CA MET A 93 2.57 -6.42 -18.68
C MET A 93 1.39 -5.46 -18.87
N THR A 94 0.62 -5.72 -19.92
CA THR A 94 -0.71 -5.15 -20.10
C THR A 94 -1.70 -5.85 -19.16
N LEU A 95 -2.61 -5.10 -18.54
CA LEU A 95 -3.56 -5.69 -17.61
C LEU A 95 -4.69 -6.41 -18.35
N ASP A 96 -5.05 -7.58 -17.84
CA ASP A 96 -6.21 -8.36 -18.27
C ASP A 96 -7.15 -8.53 -17.07
N VAL A 97 -8.40 -8.12 -17.24
CA VAL A 97 -9.42 -8.20 -16.19
C VAL A 97 -9.63 -9.61 -15.69
N GLY A 98 -9.45 -10.63 -16.55
CA GLY A 98 -9.59 -12.03 -16.18
C GLY A 98 -8.53 -12.50 -15.18
N LYS A 99 -7.37 -11.84 -15.15
CA LYS A 99 -6.21 -12.20 -14.31
C LYS A 99 -5.78 -11.10 -13.34
N ILE A 100 -6.61 -10.07 -13.18
CA ILE A 100 -6.24 -8.84 -12.45
C ILE A 100 -5.73 -9.10 -11.03
N ARG A 101 -6.23 -10.14 -10.35
CA ARG A 101 -5.83 -10.54 -8.98
C ARG A 101 -4.42 -11.15 -8.92
N GLU A 102 -4.00 -11.83 -9.99
CA GLU A 102 -2.66 -12.42 -10.12
C GLU A 102 -1.67 -11.39 -10.69
N GLN A 103 -2.18 -10.26 -11.17
CA GLN A 103 -1.42 -9.27 -11.91
C GLN A 103 -1.07 -8.02 -11.09
N LEU A 104 -1.83 -7.76 -10.03
CA LEU A 104 -1.76 -6.53 -9.24
C LEU A 104 -1.59 -6.78 -7.75
N ILE A 105 -0.76 -5.96 -7.14
CA ILE A 105 -0.75 -5.69 -5.70
C ILE A 105 -1.41 -4.33 -5.52
N TYR A 106 -2.50 -4.28 -4.77
CA TYR A 106 -3.27 -3.06 -4.56
C TYR A 106 -3.76 -2.96 -3.12
N GLY A 107 -3.93 -1.73 -2.64
CA GLY A 107 -4.30 -1.46 -1.26
C GLY A 107 -4.51 0.02 -0.98
N ASP A 108 -4.70 0.32 0.29
CA ASP A 108 -4.71 1.68 0.82
C ASP A 108 -3.53 1.97 1.73
N LEU A 109 -3.10 3.23 1.73
CA LEU A 109 -2.06 3.79 2.57
C LEU A 109 -2.58 5.06 3.25
N THR A 110 -2.05 5.36 4.42
CA THR A 110 -2.28 6.65 5.08
C THR A 110 -1.32 7.69 4.50
N PRO A 111 -1.52 9.00 4.77
CA PRO A 111 -0.56 10.02 4.35
C PRO A 111 0.77 9.95 5.10
N ASN A 112 0.92 9.08 6.12
CA ASN A 112 2.11 8.95 6.95
C ASN A 112 2.77 7.58 6.73
N PRO A 113 3.53 7.39 5.63
CA PRO A 113 4.07 6.08 5.26
C PRO A 113 5.07 5.52 6.27
N ILE A 114 5.77 6.37 7.03
CA ILE A 114 6.69 5.92 8.08
C ILE A 114 5.95 5.34 9.29
N ASP A 115 4.79 5.92 9.64
CA ASP A 115 3.93 5.37 10.69
C ASP A 115 3.32 4.03 10.25
N ASP A 116 2.82 3.98 9.00
CA ASP A 116 2.31 2.74 8.41
C ASP A 116 3.39 1.65 8.43
N LEU A 117 4.62 1.97 8.01
CA LEU A 117 5.73 1.02 8.01
C LEU A 117 6.09 0.54 9.42
N SER A 118 6.11 1.43 10.41
CA SER A 118 6.35 1.06 11.82
C SER A 118 5.35 0.03 12.30
N ILE A 119 4.06 0.25 12.05
CA ILE A 119 2.99 -0.67 12.44
C ILE A 119 3.11 -1.98 11.68
N LEU A 120 3.38 -1.95 10.37
CA LEU A 120 3.52 -3.16 9.56
C LEU A 120 4.68 -4.04 10.05
N VAL A 121 5.82 -3.44 10.41
CA VAL A 121 6.97 -4.18 10.94
C VAL A 121 6.62 -4.83 12.28
N ASP A 122 5.99 -4.09 13.18
CA ASP A 122 5.77 -4.53 14.56
C ASP A 122 4.60 -5.51 14.71
N GLU A 123 3.48 -5.23 14.04
CA GLU A 123 2.22 -5.96 14.23
C GLU A 123 2.05 -7.10 13.21
N ILE A 124 2.71 -7.03 12.05
CA ILE A 124 2.50 -7.98 10.96
C ILE A 124 3.76 -8.77 10.64
N PHE A 125 4.84 -8.11 10.23
CA PHE A 125 6.02 -8.82 9.73
C PHE A 125 6.80 -9.52 10.83
N TYR A 126 7.03 -8.85 11.96
CA TYR A 126 7.76 -9.45 13.07
C TYR A 126 7.06 -10.69 13.64
N PRO A 127 5.75 -10.67 13.97
CA PRO A 127 5.05 -11.88 14.44
C PRO A 127 4.97 -12.97 13.37
N MET A 128 4.85 -12.61 12.09
CA MET A 128 4.81 -13.58 10.99
C MET A 128 6.16 -14.30 10.85
N ILE A 129 7.26 -13.58 10.92
CA ILE A 129 8.61 -14.15 10.78
C ILE A 129 9.04 -14.89 12.05
N ASN A 130 8.67 -14.38 13.22
CA ASN A 130 9.06 -14.97 14.51
C ASN A 130 8.11 -16.07 15.02
N ASN A 131 7.14 -16.48 14.20
CA ASN A 131 6.30 -17.63 14.54
C ASN A 131 7.13 -18.93 14.51
N PRO A 132 7.21 -19.70 15.61
CA PRO A 132 7.99 -20.94 15.65
C PRO A 132 7.62 -21.95 14.57
N GLN A 133 6.36 -21.97 14.12
CA GLN A 133 5.91 -22.84 13.02
C GLN A 133 6.51 -22.43 11.68
N ASN A 134 6.71 -21.12 11.47
CA ASN A 134 7.32 -20.60 10.24
C ASN A 134 8.85 -20.70 10.27
N GLN A 135 9.43 -20.97 11.44
CA GLN A 135 10.87 -21.17 11.64
C GLN A 135 11.27 -22.65 11.69
N GLU A 136 10.35 -23.56 11.35
CA GLU A 136 10.67 -24.99 11.33
C GLU A 136 11.84 -25.27 10.38
N GLY A 137 12.89 -25.89 10.91
CA GLY A 137 14.13 -26.18 10.17
C GLY A 137 15.17 -25.05 10.14
N TRP A 138 14.91 -23.90 10.77
CA TRP A 138 15.87 -22.81 10.84
C TRP A 138 16.93 -23.07 11.92
N PRO A 139 18.24 -22.92 11.62
CA PRO A 139 19.27 -22.89 12.63
C PRO A 139 19.05 -21.74 13.62
N THR A 140 19.38 -21.97 14.89
CA THR A 140 19.27 -20.96 15.96
C THR A 140 20.03 -19.67 15.67
N ALA A 141 21.15 -19.76 14.94
CA ALA A 141 21.90 -18.60 14.48
C ALA A 141 21.07 -17.68 13.57
N ILE A 142 20.25 -18.24 12.67
CA ILE A 142 19.42 -17.47 11.73
C ILE A 142 18.27 -16.79 12.47
N VAL A 143 17.61 -17.51 13.40
CA VAL A 143 16.53 -16.93 14.21
C VAL A 143 17.04 -15.69 14.96
N LYS A 144 18.19 -15.81 15.62
CA LYS A 144 18.81 -14.69 16.35
C LYS A 144 19.25 -13.55 15.44
N ASP A 145 19.74 -13.86 14.24
CA ASP A 145 20.16 -12.85 13.26
C ASP A 145 18.97 -12.02 12.75
N ILE A 146 17.84 -12.67 12.52
CA ILE A 146 16.59 -12.01 12.12
C ILE A 146 16.10 -11.07 13.22
N ASP A 147 16.13 -11.48 14.49
CA ASP A 147 15.77 -10.59 15.60
C ASP A 147 16.65 -9.33 15.62
N ASN A 148 17.95 -9.48 15.37
CA ASN A 148 18.86 -8.33 15.30
C ASN A 148 18.51 -7.40 14.13
N HIS A 149 18.23 -7.96 12.95
CA HIS A 149 17.86 -7.16 11.78
C HIS A 149 16.53 -6.45 11.92
N VAL A 150 15.54 -7.08 12.58
CA VAL A 150 14.27 -6.43 12.87
C VAL A 150 14.48 -5.31 13.90
N GLN A 151 15.33 -5.52 14.91
CA GLN A 151 15.67 -4.45 15.85
C GLN A 151 16.36 -3.27 15.16
N GLU A 152 17.30 -3.55 14.26
CA GLU A 152 17.97 -2.52 13.46
C GLU A 152 16.98 -1.74 12.60
N LEU A 153 16.04 -2.43 11.94
CA LEU A 153 14.98 -1.79 11.17
C LEU A 153 14.09 -0.89 12.06
N ARG A 154 13.69 -1.35 13.25
CA ARG A 154 12.95 -0.55 14.23
C ARG A 154 13.71 0.71 14.65
N ASN A 155 15.02 0.60 14.85
CA ASN A 155 15.89 1.71 15.20
C ASN A 155 15.89 2.77 14.10
N ILE A 156 16.09 2.35 12.84
CA ILE A 156 16.10 3.24 11.68
C ILE A 156 14.72 3.92 11.51
N ILE A 157 13.62 3.16 11.58
CA ILE A 157 12.27 3.72 11.45
C ILE A 157 11.99 4.75 12.55
N SER A 158 12.39 4.46 13.79
CA SER A 158 12.21 5.37 14.92
C SER A 158 13.03 6.64 14.77
N GLU A 159 14.29 6.53 14.31
CA GLU A 159 15.14 7.68 14.05
C GLU A 159 14.55 8.56 12.94
N VAL A 160 14.16 7.98 11.82
CA VAL A 160 13.55 8.70 10.70
C VAL A 160 12.25 9.38 11.13
N LYS A 161 11.38 8.66 11.86
CA LYS A 161 10.14 9.22 12.41
C LYS A 161 10.45 10.39 13.35
N GLY A 162 11.42 10.22 14.24
CA GLY A 162 11.88 11.24 15.17
C GLY A 162 12.39 12.49 14.46
N ASN A 163 13.20 12.32 13.42
CA ASN A 163 13.70 13.41 12.58
C ASN A 163 12.57 14.17 11.88
N ILE A 164 11.53 13.48 11.40
CA ILE A 164 10.35 14.11 10.77
C ILE A 164 9.58 14.98 11.77
N ILE A 165 9.43 14.52 13.02
CA ILE A 165 8.70 15.24 14.07
C ILE A 165 9.58 16.17 14.93
N ASN A 166 10.89 16.25 14.64
CA ASN A 166 11.91 16.95 15.43
C ASN A 166 11.97 16.50 16.91
N GLN A 167 11.86 15.20 17.16
CA GLN A 167 12.00 14.60 18.50
C GLN A 167 12.89 13.37 18.43
N THR A 168 13.72 13.14 19.44
CA THR A 168 14.47 11.89 19.55
C THR A 168 13.55 10.79 20.06
N LEU A 169 13.33 9.76 19.25
CA LEU A 169 12.57 8.57 19.65
C LEU A 169 13.54 7.43 20.00
N LEU A 170 13.33 6.82 21.16
CA LEU A 170 14.13 5.68 21.64
C LEU A 170 13.25 4.42 21.59
N PRO A 171 13.45 3.53 20.61
CA PRO A 171 12.69 2.29 20.53
C PRO A 171 13.10 1.33 21.64
N MET A 172 12.12 0.61 22.17
CA MET A 172 12.35 -0.44 23.14
C MET A 172 12.90 -1.69 22.44
N PRO A 173 13.78 -2.47 23.11
CA PRO A 173 14.23 -3.75 22.59
C PRO A 173 13.08 -4.74 22.39
N ILE A 174 13.11 -5.51 21.31
CA ILE A 174 12.13 -6.58 21.01
C ILE A 174 11.98 -7.58 22.17
N ALA A 175 13.07 -7.89 22.87
CA ALA A 175 13.09 -8.85 23.97
C ALA A 175 12.60 -8.27 25.32
N ILE A 176 12.04 -7.06 25.35
CA ILE A 176 11.63 -6.39 26.60
C ILE A 176 10.60 -7.22 27.37
N ASP A 177 9.62 -7.81 26.69
CA ASP A 177 8.55 -8.58 27.34
C ASP A 177 9.11 -9.82 28.05
N ASN A 178 10.05 -10.51 27.39
CA ASN A 178 10.75 -11.65 27.99
C ASN A 178 11.55 -11.24 29.23
N ILE A 179 12.22 -10.08 29.18
CA ILE A 179 13.00 -9.56 30.31
C ILE A 179 12.08 -9.16 31.47
N MET A 180 10.95 -8.52 31.18
CA MET A 180 9.97 -8.10 32.18
C MET A 180 9.33 -9.31 32.87
N GLN A 181 8.96 -10.34 32.11
CA GLN A 181 8.42 -11.59 32.67
C GLN A 181 9.42 -12.29 33.60
N VAL A 182 10.68 -12.42 33.19
CA VAL A 182 11.73 -12.99 34.06
C VAL A 182 11.93 -12.14 35.32
N GLY A 183 11.83 -10.81 35.20
CA GLY A 183 11.91 -9.90 36.34
C GLY A 183 10.78 -10.12 37.36
N GLU A 184 9.55 -10.35 36.89
CA GLU A 184 8.40 -10.67 37.74
C GLU A 184 8.56 -12.03 38.43
N GLU A 185 8.99 -13.06 37.71
CA GLU A 185 9.26 -14.40 38.27
C GLU A 185 10.34 -14.37 39.37
N VAL A 186 11.35 -13.50 39.24
CA VAL A 186 12.40 -13.30 40.25
C VAL A 186 11.88 -12.54 41.49
N LEU A 187 10.85 -11.71 41.35
CA LEU A 187 10.25 -10.98 42.47
C LEU A 187 9.23 -11.83 43.27
N GLU A 188 8.65 -12.85 42.63
CA GLU A 188 7.70 -13.78 43.25
C GLU A 188 8.36 -15.00 43.93
N GLY A 189 9.64 -15.26 43.66
CA GLY A 189 10.45 -16.34 44.27
C GLY A 189 11.28 -15.90 45.48
#